data_AF-A0A2U1W0F2-F1
#
_entry.id   AF-A0A2U1W0F2-F1
#
_cell.length_a   1.000
_cell.length_b   1.000
_cell.length_c   1.000
_cell.angle_alpha   90.00
_cell.angle_beta   90.00
_cell.angle_gamma   90.00
#
_symmetry.space_group_name_H-M   'P 1'
#
loop_
_entity.id
_entity.type
_entity.pdbx_description
1 polymer ?
#
loop_
_entity_poly.entity_id
_entity_poly.type
_entity_poly.pdbx_seq_one_letter_code
_entity_poly.pdbx_strand_id
1 'polypeptide(L)'
;MLHPILTVPPGDEAALDRAINAVAEELAVLGVLLVDRDERPAHGVTDEEAVLGTLAVFGRTLLQQGEFDDALGVADLMERVEEHGRRRARA
;
A
#
# COMPACT_ATOMS: atom_id res chain seq x y z
N MET A 1 1.35 4.85 10.82
CA MET A 1 0.77 4.44 9.53
C MET A 1 1.64 3.51 8.72
N LEU A 2 2.59 3.92 7.87
CA LEU A 2 3.23 2.96 6.94
C LEU A 2 4.27 2.01 7.56
N HIS A 3 4.72 2.25 8.79
CA HIS A 3 5.77 1.44 9.43
C HIS A 3 5.54 -0.09 9.42
N PRO A 4 4.32 -0.60 9.70
CA PRO A 4 4.06 -2.04 9.69
C PRO A 4 4.35 -2.68 8.34
N ILE A 5 4.09 -1.99 7.23
CA ILE A 5 4.29 -2.56 5.89
C ILE A 5 5.71 -2.37 5.35
N LEU A 6 6.38 -1.28 5.74
CA LEU A 6 7.76 -0.99 5.33
C LEU A 6 8.79 -1.94 5.95
N THR A 7 8.42 -2.64 7.02
CA THR A 7 9.33 -3.51 7.79
C THR A 7 9.12 -5.00 7.53
N VAL A 8 8.20 -5.37 6.64
CA VAL A 8 7.87 -6.78 6.37
C VAL A 8 8.98 -7.44 5.56
N PRO A 9 9.65 -8.48 6.10
CA PRO A 9 10.69 -9.18 5.37
C PRO A 9 10.14 -9.85 4.10
N PRO A 10 10.91 -9.91 3.01
CA PRO A 10 10.53 -10.66 1.82
C PRO A 10 10.21 -12.13 2.14
N GLY A 11 9.15 -12.67 1.56
CA GLY A 11 8.75 -14.08 1.71
C GLY A 11 7.87 -14.40 2.93
N ASP A 12 7.64 -13.45 3.84
CA ASP A 12 6.67 -13.62 4.94
C ASP A 12 5.29 -13.09 4.54
N GLU A 13 4.54 -13.93 3.82
CA GLU A 13 3.20 -13.59 3.32
C GLU A 13 2.18 -13.35 4.43
N ALA A 14 2.31 -14.07 5.54
CA ALA A 14 1.40 -13.90 6.66
C ALA A 14 1.66 -12.59 7.40
N ALA A 15 2.92 -12.16 7.51
CA ALA A 15 3.24 -10.83 8.02
C ALA A 15 2.80 -9.72 7.05
N LEU A 16 2.92 -9.95 5.74
CA LEU A 16 2.45 -8.99 4.74
C LEU A 16 0.94 -8.77 4.81
N ASP A 17 0.15 -9.84 4.87
CA ASP A 17 -1.32 -9.77 5.04
C ASP A 17 -1.72 -8.99 6.29
N ARG A 18 -1.11 -9.29 7.44
CA ARG A 18 -1.36 -8.56 8.69
C ARG A 18 -0.98 -7.09 8.59
N ALA A 19 0.13 -6.76 7.93
CA ALA A 19 0.58 -5.39 7.77
C ALA A 19 -0.36 -4.60 6.85
N ILE A 20 -0.82 -5.20 5.75
CA ILE A 20 -1.82 -4.61 4.84
C ILE A 20 -3.09 -4.28 5.63
N ASN A 21 -3.64 -5.26 6.36
CA ASN A 21 -4.84 -5.07 7.17
C ASN A 21 -4.66 -3.95 8.21
N ALA A 22 -3.55 -3.94 8.94
CA ALA A 22 -3.28 -2.91 9.94
C ALA A 22 -3.20 -1.49 9.33
N VAL A 23 -2.55 -1.35 8.17
CA VAL A 23 -2.48 -0.05 7.49
C VAL A 23 -3.84 0.36 6.95
N ALA A 24 -4.61 -0.56 6.35
CA ALA A 24 -5.95 -0.29 5.86
C ALA A 24 -6.91 0.13 6.99
N GLU A 25 -6.84 -0.53 8.14
CA GLU A 25 -7.60 -0.15 9.34
C GLU A 25 -7.20 1.25 9.84
N GLU A 26 -5.90 1.57 9.91
CA GLU A 26 -5.45 2.92 10.27
C GLU A 26 -5.95 3.97 9.26
N LEU A 27 -5.91 3.68 7.96
CA LEU A 27 -6.44 4.57 6.91
C LEU A 27 -7.95 4.83 7.12
N ALA A 28 -8.72 3.79 7.42
CA ALA A 28 -10.14 3.90 7.69
C ALA A 28 -10.43 4.72 8.96
N VAL A 29 -9.68 4.49 10.04
CA VAL A 29 -9.79 5.24 11.31
C VAL A 29 -9.47 6.72 11.11
N LEU A 30 -8.48 7.02 10.28
CA LEU A 30 -8.10 8.40 9.94
C LEU A 30 -9.04 9.06 8.93
N GLY A 31 -10.01 8.32 8.37
CA GLY A 31 -10.95 8.83 7.38
C GLY A 31 -10.27 9.17 6.05
N VAL A 32 -9.19 8.47 5.70
CA VAL A 32 -8.49 8.69 4.43
C VAL A 32 -9.41 8.28 3.28
N LEU A 33 -9.69 9.26 2.41
CA LEU A 33 -10.52 9.04 1.22
C LEU A 33 -9.64 8.70 0.03
N LEU A 34 -9.89 7.55 -0.58
CA LEU A 34 -9.33 7.20 -1.88
C LEU A 34 -10.24 7.71 -2.98
N VAL A 35 -9.64 8.31 -3.99
CA VAL A 35 -10.35 8.86 -5.15
C VAL A 35 -9.93 8.14 -6.42
N ASP A 36 -10.87 8.04 -7.36
CA ASP A 36 -10.60 7.55 -8.70
C ASP A 36 -9.90 8.62 -9.56
N ARG A 37 -9.72 8.31 -10.85
CA ARG A 37 -9.06 9.22 -11.81
C ARG A 37 -9.86 10.49 -12.10
N ASP A 38 -11.15 10.50 -11.80
CA ASP A 38 -12.05 11.65 -11.95
C ASP A 38 -12.21 12.43 -10.63
N GLU A 39 -11.35 12.17 -9.64
CA GLU A 39 -11.37 12.78 -8.30
C GLU A 39 -12.65 12.47 -7.50
N ARG A 40 -13.37 11.40 -7.86
CA ARG A 40 -14.56 10.95 -7.11
C ARG A 40 -14.18 9.90 -6.07
N PRO A 41 -14.93 9.78 -4.96
CA PRO A 41 -14.76 8.69 -4.01
C PRO A 41 -14.70 7.34 -4.73
N ALA A 42 -13.61 6.60 -4.53
CA ALA A 42 -13.48 5.26 -5.07
C ALA A 42 -14.41 4.30 -4.31
N HIS A 43 -15.09 3.41 -5.03
CA HIS A 43 -16.01 2.43 -4.46
C HIS A 43 -15.49 1.00 -4.67
N GLY A 44 -15.76 0.13 -3.69
CA GLY A 44 -15.33 -1.28 -3.77
C GLY A 44 -13.82 -1.49 -3.62
N VAL A 45 -13.13 -0.51 -3.04
CA VAL A 45 -11.68 -0.54 -2.81
C VAL A 45 -11.32 -1.65 -1.82
N THR A 46 -10.35 -2.48 -2.17
CA THR A 46 -9.79 -3.49 -1.25
C THR A 46 -8.72 -2.89 -0.33
N ASP A 47 -8.41 -3.59 0.75
CA ASP A 47 -7.33 -3.18 1.67
C ASP A 47 -5.99 -3.04 0.93
N GLU A 48 -5.70 -3.95 0.00
CA GLU A 48 -4.50 -3.88 -0.85
C GLU A 48 -4.51 -2.63 -1.74
N GLU A 49 -5.63 -2.31 -2.38
CA GLU A 49 -5.77 -1.12 -3.22
C GLU A 49 -5.60 0.18 -2.41
N ALA A 50 -6.12 0.22 -1.18
CA ALA A 50 -5.97 1.34 -0.28
C ALA A 50 -4.50 1.56 0.13
N VAL A 51 -3.82 0.47 0.46
CA VAL A 51 -2.40 0.49 0.80
C VAL A 51 -1.54 0.87 -0.40
N LEU A 52 -1.83 0.34 -1.60
CA LEU A 52 -1.14 0.69 -2.85
C LEU A 52 -1.27 2.17 -3.17
N GLY A 53 -2.46 2.74 -3.04
CA GLY A 53 -2.67 4.19 -3.23
C GLY A 53 -1.82 5.02 -2.28
N THR A 54 -1.72 4.59 -1.02
CA THR A 54 -0.91 5.27 0.00
C THR A 54 0.60 5.13 -0.28
N LEU A 55 1.06 3.94 -0.66
CA LEU A 55 2.45 3.70 -1.06
C LEU A 55 2.84 4.51 -2.30
N ALA A 56 1.94 4.65 -3.28
CA ALA A 56 2.18 5.48 -4.46
C ALA A 56 2.38 6.97 -4.11
N VAL A 57 1.58 7.50 -3.18
CA VAL A 57 1.74 8.87 -2.66
C VAL A 57 3.06 9.02 -1.89
N PHE A 58 3.40 8.04 -1.06
CA PHE A 58 4.65 8.03 -0.30
C PHE A 58 5.87 7.97 -1.23
N GLY A 59 5.90 7.04 -2.18
CA GLY A 59 6.97 6.92 -3.18
C GLY A 59 7.15 8.19 -4.02
N ARG A 60 6.05 8.83 -4.45
CA ARG A 60 6.11 10.14 -5.12
C ARG A 60 6.74 11.22 -4.24
N THR A 61 6.44 11.21 -2.95
CA THR A 61 7.01 12.16 -1.98
C THR A 61 8.53 11.95 -1.84
N LEU A 62 8.99 10.70 -1.74
CA LEU A 62 10.42 10.36 -1.72
C LEU A 62 11.13 10.85 -2.98
N LEU A 63 10.54 10.59 -4.16
CA LEU A 63 11.09 11.08 -5.45
C LEU A 63 11.20 12.61 -5.50
N GLN A 64 10.20 13.32 -4.98
CA GLN A 64 10.22 14.79 -4.90
C GLN A 64 11.32 15.31 -3.95
N GLN A 65 11.71 14.52 -2.95
CA GLN A 65 12.76 14.84 -1.99
C GLN A 65 14.16 14.39 -2.46
N GLY A 66 14.25 13.63 -3.55
CA GLY A 66 15.51 13.08 -4.07
C GLY A 66 15.95 11.77 -3.39
N GLU A 67 15.07 11.13 -2.61
CA GLU A 67 15.32 9.86 -1.93
C GLU A 67 15.05 8.68 -2.88
N PHE A 68 15.90 8.52 -3.90
CA PHE A 68 15.66 7.57 -4.99
C PHE A 68 15.76 6.10 -4.56
N ASP A 69 16.71 5.75 -3.69
CA ASP A 69 16.90 4.36 -3.25
C ASP A 69 15.69 3.89 -2.41
N ASP A 70 15.19 4.76 -1.52
CA ASP A 70 13.99 4.46 -0.74
C ASP A 70 12.74 4.40 -1.63
N ALA A 71 12.64 5.27 -2.64
CA ALA A 71 11.56 5.20 -3.62
C ALA A 71 11.55 3.88 -4.42
N LEU A 72 12.73 3.34 -4.76
CA LEU A 72 12.86 2.02 -5.37
C LEU A 72 12.38 0.92 -4.42
N GLY A 73 12.77 0.97 -3.14
CA GLY A 73 12.29 0.03 -2.13
C GLY A 73 10.76 0.06 -1.96
N VAL A 74 10.14 1.24 -2.07
CA VAL A 74 8.68 1.38 -2.07
C VAL A 74 8.06 0.78 -3.34
N ALA A 75 8.68 0.95 -4.50
CA ALA A 75 8.20 0.34 -5.74
C ALA A 75 8.21 -1.20 -5.66
N ASP A 76 9.29 -1.80 -5.17
CA ASP A 76 9.38 -3.25 -4.95
C ASP A 76 8.31 -3.74 -3.95
N LEU A 77 8.05 -2.96 -2.90
CA LEU A 77 6.99 -3.26 -1.94
C LEU A 77 5.60 -3.21 -2.58
N MET A 78 5.35 -2.24 -3.46
CA MET A 78 4.08 -2.15 -4.18
C MET A 78 3.84 -3.39 -5.05
N GLU A 79 4.86 -3.87 -5.76
CA GLU A 79 4.75 -5.10 -6.57
C GLU A 79 4.39 -6.31 -5.69
N ARG A 80 4.99 -6.42 -4.51
CA ARG A 80 4.68 -7.49 -3.55
C ARG A 80 3.23 -7.44 -3.06
N VAL A 81 2.73 -6.25 -2.74
CA VAL A 81 1.32 -6.06 -2.31
C VAL A 81 0.37 -6.41 -3.45
N GLU A 82 0.68 -6.00 -4.68
CA GLU A 82 -0.14 -6.34 -5.84
C GLU A 82 -0.16 -7.86 -6.11
N GLU A 83 0.99 -8.54 -6.01
CA GLU A 83 1.06 -9.99 -6.13
C GLU A 83 0.29 -10.71 -5.00
N HIS A 84 0.35 -10.18 -3.78
CA HIS A 84 -0.43 -10.68 -2.65
C HIS A 84 -1.93 -10.58 -2.94
N GLY A 85 -2.43 -9.40 -3.32
CA GLY A 85 -3.85 -9.21 -3.67
C GLY A 85 -4.32 -10.10 -4.82
N ARG A 86 -3.50 -10.26 -5.87
CA ARG A 86 -3.79 -11.17 -7.00
C ARG A 86 -3.91 -12.64 -6.56
N ARG A 87 -3.11 -13.09 -5.59
CA ARG A 87 -3.20 -14.44 -5.03
C ARG A 87 -4.47 -14.61 -4.19
N ARG A 88 -4.79 -13.64 -3.34
CA ARG A 88 -5.98 -13.64 -2.49
C ARG A 88 -7.28 -13.68 -3.30
N ALA A 89 -7.34 -12.95 -4.42
CA ALA A 89 -8.51 -12.95 -5.31
C ALA A 89 -8.73 -14.28 -6.07
N ARG A 90 -7.73 -15.18 -6.10
CA ARG A 90 -7.80 -16.48 -6.78
C ARG A 90 -8.03 -17.66 -5.83
N ALA A 91 -7.92 -17.43 -4.52
CA ALA A 91 -8.12 -18.43 -3.48
C ALA A 91 -9.62 -18.60 -3.16
#